data_AF-A0A812MN37-F1
#
_entry.id   AF-A0A812MN37-F1
#
_cell.length_a   1.000
_cell.length_b   1.000
_cell.length_c   1.000
_cell.angle_alpha   90.00
_cell.angle_beta   90.00
_cell.angle_gamma   90.00
#
_symmetry.space_group_name_H-M   'P 1'
#
loop_
_entity.id
_entity.type
_entity.pdbx_description
1 polymer ?
#
loop_
_entity_poly.entity_id
_entity_poly.type
_entity_poly.pdbx_seq_one_letter_code
_entity_poly.pdbx_strand_id
1 'polypeptide(L)'
;NKDTEFVKLLASPEDQQRFEGLTSRPQDKSALAHAVHLSMRDGVGNVVPVEVFHVRTEDVDNQPRHLVGIREYSEELRPQPSFGSSFVGSLSFTSQAPQAPPSALQTAVRNGQASDSDESSNETAGSKHSLEEAWVLIDATSGLQILGASSVFVEKTSVEFNDSSHFLDIVADDERSFFMSAFLQKFEAAAAERTGEFLLSFTAALPEGPCRTRWRFRPEMHGEMFLVRGVLRRLKKISKL
;
A
#
# COMPACT_ATOMS: atom_id res chain seq x y z
N ASN A 1 22.54 -18.25 -10.82
CA ASN A 1 21.71 -19.22 -10.08
C ASN A 1 20.27 -19.17 -10.55
N LYS A 2 19.95 -19.74 -11.73
CA LYS A 2 18.57 -19.83 -12.22
C LYS A 2 17.83 -21.07 -11.71
N ASP A 3 18.54 -22.01 -11.08
CA ASP A 3 18.00 -23.31 -10.65
C ASP A 3 18.08 -23.53 -9.13
N THR A 4 18.28 -22.46 -8.34
CA THR A 4 18.25 -22.58 -6.89
C THR A 4 16.80 -22.51 -6.42
N GLU A 5 16.25 -23.68 -6.11
CA GLU A 5 14.94 -23.78 -5.44
C GLU A 5 14.95 -22.93 -4.17
N PHE A 6 13.89 -22.14 -3.97
CA PHE A 6 13.73 -21.27 -2.81
C PHE A 6 14.00 -21.98 -1.47
N VAL A 7 13.54 -23.22 -1.36
CA VAL A 7 13.71 -24.07 -0.16
C VAL A 7 15.20 -24.32 0.17
N LYS A 8 16.08 -24.32 -0.83
CA LYS A 8 17.54 -24.47 -0.63
C LYS A 8 18.19 -23.22 -0.03
N LEU A 9 17.49 -22.09 -0.04
CA LEU A 9 17.95 -20.86 0.62
C LEU A 9 17.67 -20.88 2.13
N LEU A 10 16.82 -21.79 2.63
CA LEU A 10 16.55 -21.94 4.05
C LEU A 10 17.76 -22.55 4.76
N ALA A 11 18.13 -21.99 5.90
CA ALA A 11 19.41 -22.28 6.55
C ALA A 11 19.48 -23.66 7.20
N SER A 12 18.33 -24.19 7.63
CA SER A 12 18.20 -25.47 8.34
C SER A 12 17.05 -26.33 7.77
N PRO A 13 17.12 -27.67 7.91
CA PRO A 13 16.01 -28.58 7.56
C PRO A 13 14.73 -28.30 8.35
N GLU A 14 14.84 -27.83 9.59
CA GLU A 14 13.69 -27.48 10.42
C GLU A 14 12.93 -26.29 9.83
N ASP A 15 13.65 -25.29 9.30
CA ASP A 15 13.03 -24.16 8.62
C ASP A 15 12.38 -24.57 7.29
N GLN A 16 12.97 -25.56 6.58
CA GLN A 16 12.34 -26.15 5.39
C GLN A 16 11.00 -26.80 5.74
N GLN A 17 10.96 -27.64 6.78
CA GLN A 17 9.72 -28.27 7.23
C GLN A 17 8.67 -27.25 7.67
N ARG A 18 9.08 -26.17 8.35
CA ARG A 18 8.16 -25.09 8.75
C ARG A 18 7.59 -24.34 7.55
N PHE A 19 8.40 -24.07 6.53
CA PHE A 19 7.94 -23.45 5.29
C PHE A 19 7.04 -24.37 4.46
N GLU A 20 7.36 -25.67 4.37
CA GLU A 20 6.49 -26.67 3.73
C GLU A 20 5.15 -26.79 4.47
N GLY A 21 5.18 -26.81 5.81
CA GLY A 21 3.97 -26.80 6.64
C GLY A 21 3.14 -25.52 6.51
N LEU A 22 3.76 -24.39 6.15
CA LEU A 22 3.06 -23.15 5.83
C LEU A 22 2.36 -23.24 4.47
N THR A 23 3.08 -23.70 3.44
CA THR A 23 2.60 -23.74 2.05
C THR A 23 1.64 -24.89 1.75
N SER A 24 1.71 -25.98 2.51
CA SER A 24 0.87 -27.18 2.35
C SER A 24 -0.49 -27.07 3.04
N ARG A 25 -0.71 -26.04 3.87
CA ARG A 25 -2.01 -25.87 4.55
C ARG A 25 -3.11 -25.65 3.50
N PRO A 26 -4.23 -26.38 3.60
CA PRO A 26 -5.41 -26.01 2.84
C PRO A 26 -5.77 -24.56 3.19
N GLN A 27 -6.17 -23.80 2.18
CA GLN A 27 -6.62 -22.43 2.41
C GLN A 27 -7.94 -22.53 3.19
N ASP A 28 -7.85 -22.46 4.51
CA ASP A 28 -8.99 -22.03 5.31
C ASP A 28 -9.40 -20.66 4.78
N LYS A 29 -10.71 -20.36 4.75
CA LYS A 29 -11.37 -19.20 4.08
C LYS A 29 -10.98 -17.81 4.61
N SER A 30 -9.74 -17.65 5.04
CA SER A 30 -9.14 -16.46 5.61
C SER A 30 -7.93 -16.08 4.76
N ALA A 31 -8.07 -15.01 4.00
CA ALA A 31 -7.08 -14.32 3.17
C ALA A 31 -5.98 -13.65 4.00
N LEU A 32 -5.97 -13.86 5.31
CA LEU A 32 -4.91 -13.37 6.16
C LEU A 32 -3.59 -14.05 5.77
N ALA A 33 -2.63 -13.22 5.38
CA ALA A 33 -1.27 -13.65 5.13
C ALA A 33 -0.73 -14.35 6.38
N HIS A 34 -0.25 -15.58 6.20
CA HIS A 34 0.41 -16.30 7.28
C HIS A 34 1.88 -15.88 7.33
N ALA A 35 2.36 -15.55 8.53
CA ALA A 35 3.75 -15.19 8.76
C ALA A 35 4.48 -16.30 9.52
N VAL A 36 5.73 -16.57 9.14
CA VAL A 36 6.62 -17.49 9.84
C VAL A 36 8.03 -16.92 9.91
N HIS A 37 8.65 -16.94 11.09
CA HIS A 37 10.05 -16.57 11.27
C HIS A 37 10.94 -17.74 10.89
N LEU A 38 11.82 -17.55 9.92
CA LEU A 38 12.77 -18.55 9.42
C LEU A 38 14.19 -17.97 9.38
N SER A 39 15.17 -18.82 9.17
CA SER A 39 16.54 -18.43 8.88
C SER A 39 16.85 -18.70 7.42
N MET A 40 17.36 -17.71 6.69
CA MET A 40 17.77 -17.84 5.29
C MET A 40 19.26 -17.61 5.12
N ARG A 41 19.86 -18.18 4.08
CA ARG A 41 21.25 -17.88 3.69
C ARG A 41 21.26 -16.75 2.66
N ASP A 42 22.03 -15.71 2.93
CA ASP A 42 22.28 -14.65 1.95
C ASP A 42 23.21 -15.11 0.81
N GLY A 43 23.50 -14.23 -0.14
CA GLY A 43 24.38 -14.54 -1.28
C GLY A 43 25.84 -14.86 -0.92
N VAL A 44 26.26 -14.60 0.32
CA VAL A 44 27.60 -14.86 0.85
C VAL A 44 27.59 -16.08 1.80
N GLY A 45 26.40 -16.65 2.08
CA GLY A 45 26.22 -17.82 2.93
C GLY A 45 25.96 -17.50 4.40
N ASN A 46 25.85 -16.22 4.78
CA ASN A 46 25.51 -15.83 6.15
C ASN A 46 24.05 -16.20 6.44
N VAL A 47 23.79 -16.61 7.67
CA VAL A 47 22.44 -16.92 8.13
C VAL A 47 21.77 -15.63 8.62
N VAL A 48 20.64 -15.28 8.03
CA VAL A 48 19.88 -14.06 8.32
C VAL A 48 18.47 -14.43 8.80
N PRO A 49 17.98 -13.85 9.91
CA PRO A 49 16.62 -14.07 10.36
C PRO A 49 15.65 -13.29 9.47
N VAL A 50 14.61 -13.97 8.99
CA VAL A 50 13.59 -13.40 8.12
C VAL A 50 12.19 -13.74 8.62
N GLU A 51 11.25 -12.85 8.36
CA GLU A 51 9.84 -13.14 8.32
C GLU A 51 9.45 -13.50 6.89
N VAL A 52 8.84 -14.66 6.72
CA VAL A 52 8.24 -15.06 5.46
C VAL A 52 6.73 -14.95 5.58
N PHE A 53 6.14 -14.16 4.70
CA PHE A 53 4.70 -14.03 4.54
C PHE A 53 4.27 -14.89 3.36
N HIS A 54 3.24 -15.71 3.55
CA HIS A 54 2.69 -16.54 2.50
C HIS A 54 1.20 -16.27 2.36
N VAL A 55 0.79 -15.99 1.12
CA VAL A 55 -0.60 -15.97 0.69
C VAL A 55 -0.74 -16.97 -0.45
N ARG A 56 -1.74 -17.84 -0.36
CA ARG A 56 -2.17 -18.68 -1.46
C ARG A 56 -3.36 -18.00 -2.14
N THR A 57 -3.29 -17.84 -3.44
CA THR A 57 -4.38 -17.30 -4.27
C THR A 57 -4.67 -18.28 -5.40
N GLU A 58 -5.73 -18.04 -6.16
CA GLU A 58 -6.03 -18.78 -7.38
C GLU A 58 -6.00 -17.79 -8.56
N ASP A 59 -5.53 -18.23 -9.73
CA ASP A 59 -5.62 -17.44 -10.96
C ASP A 59 -6.96 -17.65 -11.68
N VAL A 60 -7.13 -17.00 -12.84
CA VAL A 60 -8.36 -17.08 -13.65
C VAL A 60 -8.71 -18.50 -14.11
N ASP A 61 -7.73 -19.41 -14.12
CA ASP A 61 -7.88 -20.82 -14.50
C ASP A 61 -8.03 -21.74 -13.27
N ASN A 62 -8.32 -21.16 -12.09
CA ASN A 62 -8.38 -21.82 -10.79
C ASN A 62 -7.09 -22.59 -10.44
N GLN A 63 -5.92 -22.13 -10.92
CA GLN A 63 -4.65 -22.73 -10.54
C GLN A 63 -4.09 -22.03 -9.30
N PRO A 64 -3.53 -22.78 -8.33
CA PRO A 64 -2.96 -22.19 -7.13
C PRO A 64 -1.73 -21.34 -7.48
N ARG A 65 -1.73 -20.10 -7.01
CA ARG A 65 -0.61 -19.16 -7.02
C ARG A 65 -0.16 -18.90 -5.60
N HIS A 66 1.13 -18.72 -5.41
CA HIS A 66 1.72 -18.45 -4.10
C HIS A 66 2.40 -17.10 -4.17
N LEU A 67 1.92 -16.15 -3.36
CA LEU A 67 2.60 -14.89 -3.11
C LEU A 67 3.43 -15.07 -1.84
N VAL A 68 4.74 -14.93 -1.99
CA VAL A 68 5.70 -15.04 -0.88
C VAL A 68 6.37 -13.69 -0.69
N GLY A 69 6.11 -13.05 0.45
CA GLY A 69 6.81 -11.86 0.90
C GLY A 69 7.92 -12.24 1.88
N ILE A 70 9.04 -11.51 1.87
CA ILE A 70 10.15 -11.74 2.80
C ILE A 70 10.54 -10.40 3.40
N ARG A 71 10.63 -10.35 4.73
CA ARG A 71 11.11 -9.19 5.49
C ARG A 71 12.27 -9.62 6.37
N GLU A 72 13.40 -8.95 6.23
CA GLU A 72 14.54 -9.19 7.11
C GLU A 72 14.30 -8.54 8.48
N TYR A 73 14.57 -9.27 9.56
CA TYR A 73 14.63 -8.69 10.91
C TYR A 73 16.07 -8.26 11.19
N SER A 74 16.28 -6.96 11.34
CA SER A 74 17.55 -6.41 11.80
C SER A 74 17.25 -5.41 12.91
N GLU A 75 17.32 -5.85 14.18
CA GLU A 75 17.31 -4.91 15.31
C GLU A 75 18.61 -4.08 15.35
N GLU A 76 19.69 -4.65 14.85
CA GLU A 76 20.97 -3.97 14.68
C GLU A 76 21.13 -3.55 13.23
N LEU A 77 21.35 -2.25 13.01
CA LEU A 77 21.85 -1.72 11.74
C LEU A 77 23.13 -2.48 11.40
N ARG A 78 23.05 -3.47 10.49
CA ARG A 78 24.26 -4.14 10.03
C ARG A 78 25.20 -3.05 9.51
N PRO A 79 26.47 -3.01 9.96
CA PRO A 79 27.43 -2.11 9.37
C PRO A 79 27.44 -2.41 7.88
N GLN A 80 26.98 -1.43 7.09
CA GLN A 80 26.98 -1.54 5.64
C GLN A 80 28.37 -2.00 5.24
N PRO A 81 28.52 -3.07 4.43
CA PRO A 81 29.82 -3.38 3.88
C PRO A 81 30.28 -2.10 3.19
N SER A 82 31.35 -1.51 3.70
CA SER A 82 32.03 -0.40 3.07
C SER A 82 32.55 -0.94 1.76
N PHE A 83 31.72 -0.90 0.72
CA PHE A 83 32.13 -1.17 -0.64
C PHE A 83 33.31 -0.25 -0.87
N GLY A 84 34.50 -0.84 -0.93
CA GLY A 84 35.75 -0.11 -1.06
C GLY A 84 35.58 0.95 -2.14
N SER A 85 35.84 2.19 -1.74
CA SER A 85 35.82 3.41 -2.54
C SER A 85 36.83 3.33 -3.71
N SER A 86 36.61 2.43 -4.65
CA SER A 86 37.50 2.22 -5.80
C SER A 86 36.77 2.19 -7.15
N PHE A 87 35.50 2.59 -7.18
CA PHE A 87 34.83 2.92 -8.45
C PHE A 87 34.37 4.39 -8.45
N VAL A 88 35.35 5.30 -8.49
CA VAL A 88 35.12 6.70 -8.86
C VAL A 88 35.02 6.78 -10.38
N GLY A 89 33.91 6.29 -10.93
CA GLY A 89 33.44 6.67 -12.26
C GLY A 89 32.55 7.91 -12.09
N SER A 90 33.16 9.09 -12.02
CA SER A 90 32.46 10.38 -11.91
C SER A 90 31.58 10.62 -13.15
N LEU A 91 30.32 10.21 -13.11
CA LEU A 91 29.30 10.69 -14.04
C LEU A 91 28.64 11.93 -13.41
N SER A 92 29.24 13.08 -13.68
CA SER A 92 28.68 14.38 -13.35
C SER A 92 27.47 14.63 -14.26
N PHE A 93 26.26 14.33 -13.76
CA PHE A 93 25.03 14.79 -14.39
C PHE A 93 24.82 16.27 -14.02
N THR A 94 25.20 17.17 -14.92
CA THR A 94 24.85 18.59 -14.83
C THR A 94 23.35 18.74 -15.05
N SER A 95 22.59 18.81 -13.96
CA SER A 95 21.19 19.26 -13.99
C SER A 95 21.17 20.76 -14.27
N GLN A 96 20.88 21.11 -15.52
CA GLN A 96 20.71 22.49 -15.95
C GLN A 96 19.26 22.90 -15.62
N ALA A 97 19.10 23.78 -14.63
CA ALA A 97 17.81 24.31 -14.22
C ALA A 97 17.16 25.12 -15.36
N PRO A 98 15.88 24.90 -15.70
CA PRO A 98 15.16 25.76 -16.64
C PRO A 98 14.93 27.14 -16.02
N GLN A 99 15.43 28.19 -16.66
CA GLN A 99 15.15 29.57 -16.29
C GLN A 99 13.70 29.92 -16.67
N ALA A 100 12.96 30.47 -15.70
CA ALA A 100 11.61 31.00 -15.90
C ALA A 100 11.64 32.39 -16.56
N PRO A 101 10.71 32.70 -17.48
CA PRO A 101 10.54 34.04 -18.02
C PRO A 101 9.73 34.96 -17.07
N PRO A 102 9.97 36.30 -17.11
CA PRO A 102 9.29 37.25 -16.25
C PRO A 102 7.89 37.62 -16.73
N SER A 103 7.09 37.99 -15.74
CA SER A 103 5.67 38.36 -15.70
C SER A 103 5.15 39.26 -16.83
N ALA A 104 3.90 38.98 -17.26
CA ALA A 104 3.01 39.97 -17.84
C ALA A 104 1.78 40.15 -16.93
N LEU A 105 1.58 41.39 -16.47
CA LEU A 105 0.35 41.87 -15.84
C LEU A 105 -0.81 41.80 -16.83
N GLN A 106 -1.97 41.29 -16.39
CA GLN A 106 -3.26 41.71 -16.92
C GLN A 106 -4.37 41.53 -15.89
N THR A 107 -5.37 42.39 -16.06
CA THR A 107 -6.22 42.95 -15.02
C THR A 107 -7.65 42.45 -15.16
N ALA A 108 -8.22 42.03 -14.02
CA ALA A 108 -9.63 42.12 -13.61
C ALA A 108 -10.76 41.29 -14.28
N VAL A 109 -11.62 40.78 -13.37
CA VAL A 109 -13.11 40.85 -13.30
C VAL A 109 -13.80 39.49 -13.06
N ARG A 110 -13.99 39.19 -11.76
CA ARG A 110 -15.26 38.95 -11.04
C ARG A 110 -16.29 37.90 -11.53
N ASN A 111 -16.48 36.89 -10.68
CA ASN A 111 -17.70 36.15 -10.25
C ASN A 111 -17.33 34.65 -10.16
N GLY A 112 -17.45 33.89 -9.08
CA GLY A 112 -18.28 33.98 -7.88
C GLY A 112 -18.84 32.57 -7.66
N GLN A 113 -18.21 31.74 -6.82
CA GLN A 113 -18.80 30.49 -6.31
C GLN A 113 -17.94 29.83 -5.22
N ALA A 114 -18.60 29.60 -4.07
CA ALA A 114 -18.28 28.75 -2.92
C ALA A 114 -16.80 28.59 -2.50
N SER A 115 -16.40 29.38 -1.51
CA SER A 115 -15.23 29.12 -0.68
C SER A 115 -15.48 27.90 0.21
N ASP A 116 -14.91 26.75 -0.15
CA ASP A 116 -14.59 25.71 0.81
C ASP A 116 -13.36 26.19 1.59
N SER A 117 -13.59 26.64 2.82
CA SER A 117 -12.53 27.04 3.74
C SER A 117 -11.71 25.81 4.12
N ASP A 118 -10.54 25.67 3.48
CA ASP A 118 -9.45 24.79 3.90
C ASP A 118 -9.02 25.20 5.33
N GLU A 119 -9.58 24.52 6.33
CA GLU A 119 -9.02 24.47 7.68
C GLU A 119 -7.63 23.83 7.59
N SER A 120 -6.62 24.67 7.42
CA SER A 120 -5.21 24.36 7.66
C SER A 120 -5.02 24.07 9.15
N SER A 121 -5.42 22.88 9.59
CA SER A 121 -5.09 22.36 10.91
C SER A 121 -3.57 22.18 10.98
N ASN A 122 -2.95 23.11 11.70
CA ASN A 122 -1.53 23.15 12.04
C ASN A 122 -1.18 21.86 12.80
N GLU A 123 -0.59 20.88 12.11
CA GLU A 123 -0.15 19.63 12.74
C GLU A 123 1.00 19.95 13.69
N THR A 124 0.70 19.94 14.99
CA THR A 124 1.64 20.18 16.07
C THR A 124 2.76 19.15 16.00
N ALA A 125 3.94 19.60 15.59
CA ALA A 125 5.18 18.83 15.57
C ALA A 125 5.55 18.38 16.99
N GLY A 126 5.09 17.19 17.40
CA GLY A 126 5.23 16.75 18.79
C GLY A 126 5.05 15.25 18.96
N SER A 127 5.92 14.46 18.32
CA SER A 127 6.35 13.10 18.69
C SER A 127 6.73 12.35 17.42
N LYS A 128 8.03 12.04 17.24
CA LYS A 128 8.55 11.18 16.15
C LYS A 128 8.26 9.70 16.40
N HIS A 129 7.11 9.36 16.98
CA HIS A 129 6.57 8.03 16.73
C HIS A 129 6.16 8.02 15.26
N SER A 130 6.83 7.19 14.46
CA SER A 130 6.37 6.84 13.12
C SER A 130 4.90 6.43 13.26
N LEU A 131 3.98 7.36 13.00
CA LEU A 131 2.55 7.07 13.00
C LEU A 131 2.35 6.09 11.87
N GLU A 132 2.23 4.81 12.22
CA GLU A 132 1.92 3.76 11.28
C GLU A 132 0.68 4.20 10.48
N GLU A 133 0.85 4.34 9.17
CA GLU A 133 -0.22 4.83 8.31
C GLU A 133 -1.33 3.75 8.24
N ALA A 134 -2.59 4.17 8.40
CA ALA A 134 -3.74 3.32 8.10
C ALA A 134 -3.85 3.19 6.57
N TRP A 135 -3.53 2.01 6.03
CA TRP A 135 -3.51 1.75 4.59
C TRP A 135 -4.27 0.48 4.23
N VAL A 136 -4.72 0.44 2.98
CA VAL A 136 -5.38 -0.69 2.33
C VAL A 136 -4.79 -0.88 0.93
N LEU A 137 -4.66 -2.12 0.49
CA LEU A 137 -4.26 -2.51 -0.85
C LEU A 137 -5.46 -3.12 -1.56
N ILE A 138 -5.81 -2.58 -2.72
CA ILE A 138 -7.04 -2.88 -3.43
C ILE A 138 -6.69 -3.35 -4.85
N ASP A 139 -7.35 -4.39 -5.33
CA ASP A 139 -7.34 -4.77 -6.74
C ASP A 139 -8.39 -3.95 -7.50
N ALA A 140 -7.93 -3.05 -8.38
CA ALA A 140 -8.82 -2.23 -9.18
C ALA A 140 -9.54 -3.01 -10.30
N THR A 141 -8.99 -4.16 -10.72
CA THR A 141 -9.54 -4.99 -11.79
C THR A 141 -10.68 -5.89 -11.30
N SER A 142 -10.60 -6.34 -10.05
CA SER A 142 -11.57 -7.26 -9.44
C SER A 142 -12.63 -6.53 -8.61
N GLY A 143 -13.14 -5.40 -9.10
CA GLY A 143 -14.23 -4.67 -8.43
C GLY A 143 -13.86 -4.11 -7.06
N LEU A 144 -12.61 -3.63 -6.90
CA LEU A 144 -12.07 -3.11 -5.65
C LEU A 144 -11.99 -4.13 -4.51
N GLN A 145 -11.63 -5.36 -4.81
CA GLN A 145 -11.36 -6.38 -3.79
C GLN A 145 -10.19 -5.93 -2.90
N ILE A 146 -10.33 -6.11 -1.59
CA ILE A 146 -9.27 -5.80 -0.63
C ILE A 146 -8.28 -6.98 -0.60
N LEU A 147 -7.04 -6.73 -1.00
CA LEU A 147 -5.96 -7.73 -0.99
C LEU A 147 -5.17 -7.73 0.31
N GLY A 148 -5.17 -6.60 1.03
CA GLY A 148 -4.47 -6.47 2.30
C GLY A 148 -4.72 -5.12 2.95
N ALA A 149 -4.46 -5.03 4.24
CA ALA A 149 -4.58 -3.79 4.99
C ALA A 149 -3.63 -3.76 6.19
N SER A 150 -3.36 -2.56 6.71
CA SER A 150 -2.58 -2.43 7.94
C SER A 150 -3.41 -2.74 9.19
N SER A 151 -2.73 -3.16 10.25
CA SER A 151 -3.31 -3.32 11.60
C SER A 151 -4.01 -2.04 12.06
N VAL A 152 -3.37 -0.88 11.87
CA VAL A 152 -3.94 0.43 12.22
C VAL A 152 -5.23 0.72 11.46
N PHE A 153 -5.34 0.26 10.21
CA PHE A 153 -6.57 0.40 9.45
C PHE A 153 -7.70 -0.46 10.02
N VAL A 154 -7.42 -1.73 10.33
CA VAL A 154 -8.38 -2.64 10.96
C VAL A 154 -8.85 -2.07 12.29
N GLU A 155 -7.92 -1.59 13.13
CA GLU A 155 -8.25 -1.00 14.44
C GLU A 155 -9.12 0.27 14.31
N LYS A 156 -8.80 1.16 13.36
CA LYS A 156 -9.55 2.41 13.19
C LYS A 156 -10.92 2.25 12.56
N THR A 157 -11.10 1.21 11.76
CA THR A 157 -12.37 0.98 11.05
C THR A 157 -13.24 -0.05 11.74
N SER A 158 -12.66 -0.90 12.58
CA SER A 158 -13.30 -2.08 13.18
C SER A 158 -13.97 -2.99 12.14
N VAL A 159 -13.53 -2.92 10.88
CA VAL A 159 -14.06 -3.74 9.79
C VAL A 159 -13.29 -5.05 9.78
N GLU A 160 -14.04 -6.15 9.87
CA GLU A 160 -13.49 -7.49 9.68
C GLU A 160 -13.42 -7.81 8.19
N PHE A 161 -12.24 -8.17 7.71
CA PHE A 161 -12.01 -8.52 6.31
C PHE A 161 -12.07 -10.03 6.11
N ASN A 162 -12.72 -10.46 5.04
CA ASN A 162 -12.69 -11.81 4.50
C ASN A 162 -12.26 -11.77 3.03
N ASP A 163 -12.12 -12.94 2.42
CA ASP A 163 -11.59 -13.12 1.05
C ASP A 163 -12.48 -12.45 -0.01
N SER A 164 -13.75 -12.21 0.32
CA SER A 164 -14.73 -11.54 -0.52
C SER A 164 -14.97 -10.08 -0.12
N SER A 165 -14.15 -9.50 0.75
CA SER A 165 -14.32 -8.11 1.16
C SER A 165 -13.93 -7.15 0.05
N HIS A 166 -14.85 -6.24 -0.27
CA HIS A 166 -14.63 -5.17 -1.23
C HIS A 166 -14.47 -3.84 -0.49
N PHE A 167 -13.67 -2.93 -1.05
CA PHE A 167 -13.53 -1.59 -0.49
C PHE A 167 -14.87 -0.82 -0.49
N LEU A 168 -15.78 -1.17 -1.40
CA LEU A 168 -17.13 -0.64 -1.44
C LEU A 168 -17.98 -0.97 -0.21
N ASP A 169 -17.66 -2.04 0.52
CA ASP A 169 -18.38 -2.42 1.73
C ASP A 169 -18.21 -1.37 2.84
N ILE A 170 -17.12 -0.60 2.78
CA ILE A 170 -16.84 0.49 3.73
C ILE A 170 -17.54 1.79 3.30
N VAL A 171 -17.94 1.93 2.04
CA VAL A 171 -18.59 3.14 1.51
C VAL A 171 -20.08 3.09 1.82
N ALA A 172 -20.63 4.18 2.36
CA ALA A 172 -22.06 4.30 2.63
C ALA A 172 -22.88 4.06 1.34
N ASP A 173 -23.97 3.30 1.47
CA ASP A 173 -24.74 2.78 0.33
C ASP A 173 -25.21 3.87 -0.65
N ASP A 174 -25.63 5.01 -0.12
CA ASP A 174 -26.10 6.17 -0.88
C ASP A 174 -24.98 6.92 -1.61
N GLU A 175 -23.72 6.75 -1.21
CA GLU A 175 -22.55 7.34 -1.86
C GLU A 175 -21.82 6.38 -2.81
N ARG A 176 -22.14 5.07 -2.83
CA ARG A 176 -21.39 4.06 -3.61
C ARG A 176 -21.28 4.38 -5.10
N SER A 177 -22.38 4.75 -5.76
CA SER A 177 -22.39 5.09 -7.19
C SER A 177 -21.54 6.32 -7.51
N PHE A 178 -21.63 7.35 -6.66
CA PHE A 178 -20.83 8.57 -6.79
C PHE A 178 -19.35 8.27 -6.57
N PHE A 179 -19.02 7.51 -5.52
CA PHE A 179 -17.66 7.08 -5.23
C PHE A 179 -17.06 6.29 -6.41
N MET A 180 -17.80 5.35 -7.02
CA MET A 180 -17.33 4.59 -8.18
C MET A 180 -17.04 5.44 -9.40
N SER A 181 -17.96 6.33 -9.75
CA SER A 181 -17.72 7.23 -10.87
C SER A 181 -16.49 8.13 -10.62
N ALA A 182 -16.36 8.68 -9.42
CA ALA A 182 -15.25 9.56 -9.07
C ALA A 182 -13.92 8.79 -8.98
N PHE A 183 -13.94 7.55 -8.49
CA PHE A 183 -12.76 6.70 -8.39
C PHE A 183 -12.23 6.34 -9.76
N LEU A 184 -13.06 5.81 -10.65
CA LEU A 184 -12.63 5.41 -11.99
C LEU A 184 -12.08 6.60 -12.78
N GLN A 185 -12.78 7.73 -12.78
CA GLN A 185 -12.34 8.94 -13.47
C GLN A 185 -10.95 9.40 -12.98
N LYS A 186 -10.73 9.45 -11.67
CA LYS A 186 -9.43 9.88 -11.11
C LYS A 186 -8.35 8.84 -11.26
N PHE A 187 -8.70 7.56 -11.18
CA PHE A 187 -7.79 6.44 -11.40
C PHE A 187 -7.25 6.45 -12.83
N GLU A 188 -8.13 6.58 -13.83
CA GLU A 188 -7.73 6.68 -15.24
C GLU A 188 -6.84 7.89 -15.51
N ALA A 189 -7.20 9.06 -14.97
CA ALA A 189 -6.39 10.26 -15.09
C ALA A 189 -5.00 10.08 -14.45
N ALA A 190 -4.93 9.56 -13.23
CA ALA A 190 -3.66 9.33 -12.51
C ALA A 190 -2.79 8.27 -13.20
N ALA A 191 -3.40 7.22 -13.77
CA ALA A 191 -2.71 6.19 -14.53
C ALA A 191 -2.14 6.73 -15.85
N ALA A 192 -2.89 7.58 -16.56
CA ALA A 192 -2.47 8.19 -17.82
C ALA A 192 -1.34 9.21 -17.62
N GLU A 193 -1.47 10.08 -16.63
CA GLU A 193 -0.52 11.17 -16.40
C GLU A 193 0.75 10.72 -15.66
N ARG A 194 0.76 9.50 -15.11
CA ARG A 194 1.81 9.01 -14.19
C ARG A 194 2.03 9.97 -13.00
N THR A 195 1.04 10.82 -12.69
CA THR A 195 1.05 11.79 -11.59
C THR A 195 0.94 11.12 -10.22
N GLY A 196 0.56 9.84 -10.20
CA GLY A 196 0.92 8.88 -9.17
C GLY A 196 0.01 8.86 -7.94
N GLU A 197 -0.78 9.90 -7.65
CA GLU A 197 -1.70 9.91 -6.51
C GLU A 197 -2.96 10.77 -6.76
N PHE A 198 -4.10 10.38 -6.18
CA PHE A 198 -5.31 11.19 -6.17
C PHE A 198 -6.05 11.14 -4.82
N LEU A 199 -6.82 12.18 -4.53
CA LEU A 199 -7.59 12.30 -3.29
C LEU A 199 -9.09 12.08 -3.54
N LEU A 200 -9.74 11.36 -2.63
CA LEU A 200 -11.20 11.22 -2.59
C LEU A 200 -11.72 11.40 -1.17
N SER A 201 -12.91 11.96 -1.07
CA SER A 201 -13.65 12.10 0.19
C SER A 201 -15.02 11.49 0.02
N PHE A 202 -15.42 10.65 0.97
CA PHE A 202 -16.71 9.99 0.98
C PHE A 202 -17.11 9.64 2.43
N THR A 203 -18.37 9.30 2.62
CA THR A 203 -18.93 8.84 3.88
C THR A 203 -18.73 7.33 3.99
N ALA A 204 -17.98 6.91 5.00
CA ALA A 204 -17.78 5.50 5.30
C ALA A 204 -18.86 5.00 6.26
N ALA A 205 -19.45 3.84 5.97
CA ALA A 205 -20.36 3.11 6.84
C ALA A 205 -19.55 2.19 7.78
N LEU A 206 -19.07 2.74 8.89
CA LEU A 206 -18.30 1.98 9.87
C LEU A 206 -19.23 1.42 10.97
N PRO A 207 -18.80 0.35 11.70
CA PRO A 207 -19.59 -0.23 12.79
C PRO A 207 -19.98 0.79 13.88
N GLU A 208 -19.14 1.79 14.14
CA GLU A 208 -19.43 2.85 15.10
C GLU A 208 -20.38 3.95 14.60
N GLY A 209 -20.83 3.86 13.34
CA GLY A 209 -21.66 4.82 12.65
C GLY A 209 -20.97 5.49 11.45
N PRO A 210 -21.69 6.37 10.74
CA PRO A 210 -21.19 7.01 9.55
C PRO A 210 -20.07 8.01 9.86
N CYS A 211 -18.99 7.93 9.10
CA CYS A 211 -17.81 8.79 9.27
C CYS A 211 -17.43 9.44 7.94
N ARG A 212 -17.18 10.75 7.95
CA ARG A 212 -16.62 11.43 6.78
C ARG A 212 -15.13 11.09 6.69
N THR A 213 -14.73 10.50 5.57
CA THR A 213 -13.35 10.09 5.33
C THR A 213 -12.72 10.89 4.21
N ARG A 214 -11.39 11.05 4.28
CA ARG A 214 -10.55 11.54 3.18
C ARG A 214 -9.41 10.58 2.97
N TRP A 215 -9.24 10.16 1.73
CA TRP A 215 -8.32 9.11 1.31
C TRP A 215 -7.38 9.61 0.22
N ARG A 216 -6.17 9.05 0.25
CA ARG A 216 -5.16 9.24 -0.79
C ARG A 216 -4.87 7.91 -1.45
N PHE A 217 -5.16 7.81 -2.72
CA PHE A 217 -5.00 6.60 -3.52
C PHE A 217 -3.81 6.75 -4.44
N ARG A 218 -2.97 5.71 -4.51
CA ARG A 218 -1.84 5.60 -5.43
C ARG A 218 -2.06 4.37 -6.31
N PRO A 219 -2.27 4.53 -7.63
CA PRO A 219 -2.22 3.43 -8.58
C PRO A 219 -0.80 2.88 -8.68
N GLU A 220 -0.67 1.56 -8.69
CA GLU A 220 0.58 0.83 -8.91
C GLU A 220 0.34 -0.30 -9.90
N MET A 221 1.18 -0.37 -10.94
CA MET A 221 1.11 -1.45 -11.93
C MET A 221 2.10 -2.55 -11.52
N HIS A 222 1.59 -3.75 -11.24
CA HIS A 222 2.38 -4.91 -10.84
C HIS A 222 2.12 -6.06 -11.81
N GLY A 223 2.91 -6.11 -12.88
CA GLY A 223 2.67 -7.05 -13.99
C GLY A 223 1.40 -6.68 -14.75
N GLU A 224 0.45 -7.61 -14.83
CA GLU A 224 -0.85 -7.42 -15.48
C GLU A 224 -1.94 -6.91 -14.51
N MET A 225 -1.64 -6.82 -13.21
CA MET A 225 -2.58 -6.36 -12.19
C MET A 225 -2.45 -4.85 -11.95
N PHE A 226 -3.61 -4.19 -11.83
CA PHE A 226 -3.70 -2.81 -11.37
C PHE A 226 -4.03 -2.78 -9.88
N LEU A 227 -3.01 -2.53 -9.08
CA LEU A 227 -3.15 -2.38 -7.64
C LEU A 227 -3.36 -0.90 -7.29
N VAL A 228 -4.13 -0.64 -6.24
CA VAL A 228 -4.31 0.70 -5.71
C VAL A 228 -4.06 0.66 -4.22
N ARG A 229 -3.04 1.40 -3.79
CA ARG A 229 -2.77 1.62 -2.37
C ARG A 229 -3.58 2.83 -1.88
N GLY A 230 -4.55 2.59 -1.01
CA GLY A 230 -5.33 3.63 -0.33
C GLY A 230 -4.75 3.94 1.05
N VAL A 231 -4.52 5.22 1.36
CA VAL A 231 -4.09 5.68 2.69
C VAL A 231 -5.15 6.61 3.27
N LEU A 232 -5.64 6.26 4.46
CA LEU A 232 -6.62 7.07 5.19
C LEU A 232 -5.94 8.31 5.77
N ARG A 233 -6.35 9.50 5.29
CA ARG A 233 -5.79 10.79 5.72
C ARG A 233 -6.62 11.47 6.81
N ARG A 234 -7.94 11.35 6.74
CA ARG A 234 -8.85 11.96 7.73
C ARG A 234 -10.03 11.04 7.98
N LEU A 235 -10.40 10.91 9.25
CA LEU A 235 -11.60 10.22 9.70
C LEU A 235 -12.32 11.15 10.69
N LYS A 236 -13.52 11.63 10.35
CA LYS A 236 -14.32 12.53 11.19
C LYS A 236 -15.71 11.93 11.38
N LYS A 237 -16.08 11.63 12.63
CA LYS A 237 -17.41 11.12 12.98
C LYS A 237 -18.47 12.15 12.63
N ILE A 238 -19.55 11.71 11.99
CA ILE A 238 -20.70 12.57 11.70
C ILE A 238 -21.61 12.54 12.93
N SER A 239 -21.65 13.64 13.68
CA SER A 239 -22.59 13.78 14.79
C SER A 239 -24.02 13.75 14.24
N LYS A 240 -24.88 12.87 14.77
CA LYS A 240 -26.31 12.91 14.45
C LYS A 240 -26.85 14.27 14.87
N LEU A 241 -27.41 15.01 13.91
CA LEU A 241 -28.16 16.24 14.14
C LEU A 241 -29.49 15.94 14.84
#